data_AF-A0A3B8MDE5-F1
#
_entry.id   AF-A0A3B8MDE5-F1
#
_cell.length_a   1.000
_cell.length_b   1.000
_cell.length_c   1.000
_cell.angle_alpha   90.00
_cell.angle_beta   90.00
_cell.angle_gamma   90.00
#
_symmetry.space_group_name_H-M   'P 1'
#
loop_
_entity.id
_entity.type
_entity.pdbx_description
1 polymer ?
#
loop_
_entity_poly.entity_id
_entity_poly.type
_entity_poly.pdbx_seq_one_letter_code
_entity_poly.pdbx_strand_id
1 'polypeptide(L)'
;MVGLGGENVTQDISIGMRTPVKQAEELKRMHGCALSSLVSKEEVIEVPGIAGRPPNKVERAEMTAIIEARMDEIFSLVHRELMRTDYAHLLAAGVVVTGGGAMVDGCAELAEEIFDMPVRIGTSRNVTGLVDAVTQPIYATGVGLVQFGLNHQNREGHLVNGNGEMFNSILGRMKGWVKDFF
;
A
#
# COMPACT_ATOMS: atom_id res chain seq x y z
N MET A 1 17.89 2.02 3.39
CA MET A 1 16.70 2.31 2.54
C MET A 1 16.55 1.15 1.57
N VAL A 2 15.35 0.58 1.46
CA VAL A 2 15.08 -0.56 0.55
C VAL A 2 14.58 -0.02 -0.78
N GLY A 3 15.27 -0.34 -1.87
CA GLY A 3 14.97 0.13 -3.22
C GLY A 3 13.94 -0.71 -3.98
N LEU A 4 13.03 -1.37 -3.26
CA LEU A 4 12.00 -2.25 -3.82
C LEU A 4 10.61 -1.88 -3.27
N GLY A 5 9.58 -2.12 -4.07
CA GLY A 5 8.19 -1.88 -3.69
C GLY A 5 7.17 -2.59 -4.58
N GLY A 6 5.93 -2.10 -4.54
CA GLY A 6 4.81 -2.75 -5.25
C GLY A 6 4.96 -2.82 -6.77
N GLU A 7 5.76 -1.96 -7.39
CA GLU A 7 6.06 -2.01 -8.83
C GLU A 7 6.93 -3.23 -9.18
N ASN A 8 7.84 -3.64 -8.29
CA ASN A 8 8.64 -4.85 -8.49
C ASN A 8 7.76 -6.10 -8.48
N VAL A 9 6.73 -6.13 -7.62
CA VAL A 9 5.73 -7.21 -7.60
C VAL A 9 5.01 -7.28 -8.95
N THR A 10 4.59 -6.14 -9.48
CA THR A 10 3.93 -6.07 -10.79
C THR A 10 4.84 -6.54 -11.93
N GLN A 11 6.11 -6.16 -11.88
CA GLN A 11 7.10 -6.55 -12.88
C GLN A 11 7.32 -8.07 -12.88
N ASP A 12 7.38 -8.69 -11.69
CA ASP A 12 7.53 -10.14 -11.58
C ASP A 12 6.28 -10.88 -12.07
N ILE A 13 5.06 -10.39 -11.76
CA ILE A 13 3.82 -10.96 -12.30
C ILE A 13 3.81 -10.84 -13.83
N SER A 14 4.19 -9.69 -14.38
CA SER A 14 4.27 -9.45 -15.83
C SER A 14 5.17 -10.49 -16.52
N ILE A 15 6.33 -10.75 -15.93
CA ILE A 15 7.29 -11.74 -16.44
C ILE A 15 6.75 -13.17 -16.29
N GLY A 16 6.29 -13.54 -15.09
CA GLY A 16 5.85 -14.91 -14.79
C GLY A 16 4.57 -15.30 -15.51
N MET A 17 3.58 -14.41 -15.54
CA MET A 17 2.30 -14.64 -16.22
C MET A 17 2.34 -14.31 -17.71
N ARG A 18 3.48 -13.81 -18.22
CA ARG A 18 3.69 -13.41 -19.62
C ARG A 18 2.59 -12.47 -20.12
N THR A 19 2.28 -11.45 -19.33
CA THR A 19 1.23 -10.46 -19.59
C THR A 19 1.82 -9.04 -19.50
N PRO A 20 1.32 -8.03 -20.22
CA PRO A 20 1.91 -6.69 -20.14
C PRO A 20 1.75 -6.10 -18.74
N VAL A 21 2.68 -5.21 -18.35
CA VAL A 21 2.75 -4.63 -16.99
C VAL A 21 1.42 -4.04 -16.51
N LYS A 22 0.68 -3.36 -17.39
CA LYS A 22 -0.63 -2.80 -17.05
C LYS A 22 -1.64 -3.88 -16.65
N GLN A 23 -1.69 -4.98 -17.39
CA GLN A 23 -2.56 -6.12 -17.09
C GLN A 23 -2.09 -6.87 -15.85
N ALA A 24 -0.77 -6.98 -15.65
CA ALA A 24 -0.21 -7.55 -14.44
C ALA A 24 -0.62 -6.77 -13.19
N GLU A 25 -0.65 -5.44 -13.25
CA GLU A 25 -1.13 -4.60 -12.14
C GLU A 25 -2.61 -4.87 -11.83
N GLU A 26 -3.45 -4.99 -12.86
CA GLU A 26 -4.87 -5.29 -12.63
C GLU A 26 -5.08 -6.70 -12.07
N LEU A 27 -4.34 -7.70 -12.54
CA LEU A 27 -4.37 -9.05 -11.97
C LEU A 27 -3.92 -9.05 -10.50
N LYS A 28 -2.85 -8.31 -10.17
CA LYS A 28 -2.38 -8.12 -8.80
C LYS A 28 -3.45 -7.50 -7.92
N ARG A 29 -4.15 -6.47 -8.41
CA ARG A 29 -5.22 -5.78 -7.66
C ARG A 29 -6.47 -6.62 -7.47
N MET A 30 -6.83 -7.44 -8.46
CA MET A 30 -8.07 -8.25 -8.42
C MET A 30 -7.90 -9.60 -7.71
N HIS A 31 -6.73 -10.22 -7.82
CA HIS A 31 -6.51 -11.60 -7.40
C HIS A 31 -5.26 -11.81 -6.54
N GLY A 32 -4.48 -10.75 -6.31
CA GLY A 32 -3.19 -10.84 -5.62
C GLY A 32 -3.34 -11.32 -4.18
N CYS A 33 -2.47 -12.25 -3.80
CA CYS A 33 -2.32 -12.70 -2.42
C CYS A 33 -0.82 -12.92 -2.17
N ALA A 34 -0.36 -12.61 -0.96
CA ALA A 34 1.02 -12.70 -0.53
C ALA A 34 1.34 -14.00 0.21
N LEU A 35 0.35 -14.89 0.41
CA LEU A 35 0.55 -16.19 1.04
C LEU A 35 -0.17 -17.29 0.27
N SER A 36 0.59 -18.26 -0.20
CA SER A 36 0.06 -19.44 -0.90
C SER A 36 -0.85 -20.29 -0.01
N SER A 37 -0.69 -20.24 1.31
CA SER A 37 -1.51 -20.95 2.27
C SER A 37 -2.96 -20.42 2.36
N LEU A 38 -3.21 -19.19 1.91
CA LEU A 38 -4.54 -18.56 1.93
C LEU A 38 -5.34 -18.81 0.65
N VAL A 39 -4.74 -19.47 -0.35
CA VAL A 39 -5.33 -19.68 -1.68
C VAL A 39 -5.60 -21.17 -1.89
N SER A 40 -6.79 -21.48 -2.43
CA SER A 40 -7.13 -22.86 -2.82
C SER A 40 -6.32 -23.28 -4.05
N LYS A 41 -5.82 -24.52 -4.06
CA LYS A 41 -5.06 -25.07 -5.20
C LYS A 41 -5.91 -25.23 -6.46
N GLU A 42 -7.22 -25.33 -6.29
CA GLU A 42 -8.20 -25.49 -7.36
C GLU A 42 -8.70 -24.15 -7.91
N GLU A 43 -8.36 -23.03 -7.26
CA GLU A 43 -8.78 -21.71 -7.70
C GLU A 43 -8.01 -21.31 -8.97
N VAL A 44 -8.75 -20.98 -10.03
CA VAL A 44 -8.19 -20.57 -11.32
C VAL A 44 -8.56 -19.13 -11.64
N ILE A 45 -7.62 -18.41 -12.22
CA ILE A 45 -7.80 -17.04 -12.72
C ILE A 45 -7.61 -17.00 -14.23
N GLU A 46 -8.24 -16.02 -14.87
CA GLU A 46 -8.13 -15.80 -16.31
C GLU A 46 -7.13 -14.69 -16.60
N VAL A 47 -6.06 -15.03 -17.30
CA VAL A 47 -5.04 -14.08 -17.77
C VAL A 47 -5.37 -13.69 -19.21
N PRO A 48 -5.60 -12.39 -19.49
CA PRO A 48 -5.89 -11.92 -20.84
C PRO A 48 -4.79 -12.28 -21.82
N GLY A 49 -5.16 -12.80 -22.99
CA GLY A 49 -4.21 -13.14 -24.05
C GLY A 49 -3.58 -11.91 -24.70
N ILE A 50 -2.34 -12.05 -25.17
CA ILE A 50 -1.62 -10.99 -25.90
C ILE A 50 -1.78 -11.20 -27.41
N ALA A 51 -1.92 -10.11 -28.17
CA ALA A 51 -1.84 -10.08 -29.64
C ALA A 51 -2.79 -11.08 -30.34
N GLY A 52 -4.05 -11.11 -29.90
CA GLY A 52 -5.10 -11.94 -30.52
C GLY A 52 -5.10 -13.40 -30.06
N ARG A 53 -4.22 -13.79 -29.14
CA ARG A 53 -4.31 -15.09 -28.46
C ARG A 53 -5.53 -15.10 -27.52
N PRO A 54 -6.20 -16.25 -27.36
CA PRO A 54 -7.26 -16.38 -26.37
C PRO A 54 -6.71 -16.19 -24.95
N PRO A 55 -7.56 -15.79 -23.99
CA PRO A 55 -7.21 -15.79 -22.57
C PRO A 55 -6.76 -17.17 -22.11
N ASN A 56 -5.79 -17.21 -21.19
CA ASN A 56 -5.28 -18.43 -20.60
C ASN A 56 -5.79 -18.59 -19.16
N LYS A 57 -6.15 -19.80 -18.77
CA LYS A 57 -6.49 -20.10 -17.37
C LYS A 57 -5.24 -20.58 -16.66
N VAL A 58 -4.93 -19.95 -15.54
CA VAL A 58 -3.79 -20.31 -14.68
C VAL A 58 -4.29 -20.52 -13.26
N GLU A 59 -3.59 -21.35 -12.50
CA GLU A 59 -3.88 -21.53 -11.08
C GLU A 59 -3.55 -20.23 -10.34
N ARG A 60 -4.45 -19.75 -9.46
CA ARG A 60 -4.20 -18.54 -8.66
C ARG A 60 -2.95 -18.70 -7.81
N ALA A 61 -2.71 -19.92 -7.31
CA ALA A 61 -1.53 -20.29 -6.53
C ALA A 61 -0.21 -19.99 -7.28
N GLU A 62 -0.17 -20.12 -8.61
CA GLU A 62 1.03 -19.79 -9.40
C GLU A 62 1.36 -18.30 -9.33
N MET A 63 0.34 -17.44 -9.47
CA MET A 63 0.51 -15.99 -9.32
C MET A 63 0.84 -15.62 -7.87
N THR A 64 0.19 -16.25 -6.90
CA THR A 64 0.45 -16.04 -5.47
C THR A 64 1.89 -16.37 -5.10
N ALA A 65 2.46 -17.47 -5.60
CA ALA A 65 3.86 -17.82 -5.36
C ALA A 65 4.86 -16.75 -5.87
N ILE A 66 4.54 -16.10 -7.00
CA ILE A 66 5.35 -14.98 -7.52
C ILE A 66 5.26 -13.77 -6.59
N ILE A 67 4.05 -13.43 -6.15
CA ILE A 67 3.81 -12.28 -5.25
C ILE A 67 4.49 -12.51 -3.90
N GLU A 68 4.28 -13.68 -3.30
CA GLU A 68 4.86 -14.11 -2.03
C GLU A 68 6.39 -14.00 -2.08
N ALA A 69 7.05 -14.56 -3.11
CA ALA A 69 8.50 -14.49 -3.23
C ALA A 69 9.04 -13.04 -3.27
N ARG A 70 8.38 -12.14 -4.01
CA ARG A 70 8.82 -10.73 -4.08
C ARG A 70 8.52 -9.97 -2.80
N MET A 71 7.37 -10.20 -2.18
CA MET A 71 7.01 -9.54 -0.93
C MET A 71 7.87 -10.04 0.23
N ASP A 72 8.22 -11.33 0.24
CA ASP A 72 9.20 -11.89 1.18
C ASP A 72 10.54 -11.16 1.04
N GLU A 73 11.06 -11.03 -0.17
CA GLU A 73 12.34 -10.34 -0.40
C GLU A 73 12.28 -8.89 0.13
N ILE A 74 11.19 -8.17 -0.14
CA ILE A 74 10.98 -6.79 0.34
C ILE A 74 11.01 -6.76 1.88
N PHE A 75 10.21 -7.60 2.54
CA PHE A 75 10.15 -7.63 4.00
C PHE A 75 11.45 -8.10 4.63
N SER A 76 12.12 -9.09 4.06
CA SER A 76 13.44 -9.58 4.48
C SER A 76 14.52 -8.50 4.36
N LEU A 77 14.48 -7.67 3.31
CA LEU A 77 15.34 -6.49 3.18
C LEU A 77 15.05 -5.43 4.25
N VAL A 78 13.77 -5.16 4.51
CA VAL A 78 13.34 -4.22 5.57
C VAL A 78 13.78 -4.73 6.95
N HIS A 79 13.55 -6.02 7.24
CA HIS A 79 13.91 -6.65 8.50
C HIS A 79 15.42 -6.57 8.75
N ARG A 80 16.23 -6.87 7.72
CA ARG A 80 17.68 -6.71 7.80
C ARG A 80 18.10 -5.27 8.11
N GLU A 81 17.47 -4.27 7.48
CA GLU A 81 17.79 -2.87 7.78
C GLU A 81 17.35 -2.46 9.18
N LEU A 82 16.23 -2.99 9.67
CA LEU A 82 15.72 -2.78 11.03
C LEU A 82 16.68 -3.34 12.09
N MET A 83 17.18 -4.56 11.88
CA MET A 83 18.13 -5.24 12.77
C MET A 83 19.50 -4.57 12.82
N ARG A 84 19.83 -3.69 11.85
CA ARG A 84 21.05 -2.87 11.88
C ARG A 84 20.92 -1.64 12.78
N THR A 85 19.73 -1.36 13.28
CA THR A 85 19.48 -0.22 14.18
C THR A 85 19.56 -0.66 15.64
N ASP A 86 19.96 0.25 16.52
CA ASP A 86 19.94 0.00 17.96
C ASP A 86 18.51 -0.08 18.53
N TYR A 87 17.48 0.22 17.73
CA TYR A 87 16.09 0.26 18.20
C TYR A 87 15.34 -1.06 18.03
N ALA A 88 15.94 -2.09 17.41
CA ALA A 88 15.26 -3.36 17.13
C ALA A 88 14.67 -4.02 18.39
N HIS A 89 15.39 -3.92 19.52
CA HIS A 89 14.96 -4.47 20.82
C HIS A 89 13.83 -3.66 21.51
N LEU A 90 13.47 -2.48 20.99
CA LEU A 90 12.45 -1.59 21.55
C LEU A 90 11.09 -1.72 20.87
N LEU A 91 10.95 -2.61 19.89
CA LEU A 91 9.75 -2.76 19.05
C LEU A 91 8.64 -3.58 19.71
N ALA A 92 8.35 -3.31 20.99
CA ALA A 92 7.32 -4.03 21.75
C ALA A 92 5.90 -3.84 21.19
N ALA A 93 5.68 -2.83 20.36
CA ALA A 93 4.37 -2.51 19.78
C ALA A 93 4.12 -3.15 18.41
N GLY A 94 5.09 -3.88 17.84
CA GLY A 94 4.99 -4.52 16.54
C GLY A 94 5.18 -3.57 15.35
N VAL A 95 4.78 -4.03 14.16
CA VAL A 95 4.96 -3.33 12.87
C VAL A 95 3.63 -2.85 12.32
N VAL A 96 3.65 -1.67 11.68
CA VAL A 96 2.51 -1.16 10.92
C VAL A 96 2.92 -1.06 9.46
N VAL A 97 2.27 -1.84 8.59
CA VAL A 97 2.47 -1.80 7.14
C VAL A 97 1.40 -0.92 6.51
N THR A 98 1.77 0.02 5.64
CA THR A 98 0.84 0.95 5.00
C THR A 98 1.23 1.22 3.55
N GLY A 99 0.49 2.08 2.85
CA GLY A 99 0.66 2.34 1.41
C GLY A 99 -0.06 1.32 0.53
N GLY A 100 0.04 1.48 -0.79
CA GLY A 100 -0.72 0.66 -1.74
C GLY A 100 -0.37 -0.83 -1.72
N GLY A 101 0.90 -1.18 -1.48
CA GLY A 101 1.35 -2.57 -1.39
C GLY A 101 0.79 -3.31 -0.16
N ALA A 102 0.36 -2.58 0.86
CA ALA A 102 -0.30 -3.14 2.05
C ALA A 102 -1.71 -3.68 1.77
N MET A 103 -2.27 -3.40 0.59
CA MET A 103 -3.61 -3.84 0.18
C MET A 103 -3.62 -5.22 -0.49
N VAL A 104 -2.46 -5.85 -0.69
CA VAL A 104 -2.39 -7.24 -1.16
C VAL A 104 -2.87 -8.17 -0.05
N ASP A 105 -3.79 -9.09 -0.35
CA ASP A 105 -4.30 -10.06 0.63
C ASP A 105 -3.16 -10.89 1.23
N GLY A 106 -3.17 -11.19 2.52
CA GLY A 106 -2.09 -11.94 3.18
C GLY A 106 -0.82 -11.13 3.47
N CYS A 107 -0.80 -9.83 3.18
CA CYS A 107 0.36 -8.96 3.38
C CYS A 107 0.77 -8.83 4.86
N ALA A 108 -0.20 -8.73 5.77
CA ALA A 108 0.09 -8.64 7.19
C ALA A 108 0.67 -9.97 7.70
N GLU A 109 0.03 -11.07 7.33
CA GLU A 109 0.38 -12.43 7.73
C GLU A 109 1.79 -12.81 7.26
N LEU A 110 2.14 -12.55 5.98
CA LEU A 110 3.51 -12.76 5.49
C LEU A 110 4.53 -11.89 6.26
N ALA A 111 4.18 -10.64 6.54
CA ALA A 111 5.04 -9.76 7.32
C ALA A 111 5.23 -10.27 8.76
N GLU A 112 4.18 -10.82 9.40
CA GLU A 112 4.29 -11.44 10.73
C GLU A 112 5.26 -12.62 10.73
N GLU A 113 5.20 -13.49 9.71
CA GLU A 113 6.13 -14.62 9.57
C GLU A 113 7.59 -14.17 9.45
N ILE A 114 7.84 -13.05 8.76
CA ILE A 114 9.21 -12.55 8.48
C ILE A 114 9.77 -11.73 9.63
N PHE A 115 8.96 -10.87 10.26
CA PHE A 115 9.40 -9.99 11.34
C PHE A 115 9.36 -10.67 12.72
N ASP A 116 8.69 -11.82 12.86
CA ASP A 116 8.49 -12.52 14.14
C ASP A 116 7.90 -11.60 15.23
N MET A 117 6.95 -10.75 14.83
CA MET A 117 6.26 -9.81 15.71
C MET A 117 4.88 -9.44 15.16
N PRO A 118 3.96 -8.95 16.01
CA PRO A 118 2.62 -8.56 15.57
C PRO A 118 2.70 -7.50 14.47
N VAL A 119 1.98 -7.72 13.36
CA VAL A 119 1.89 -6.78 12.24
C VAL A 119 0.43 -6.44 11.99
N ARG A 120 0.18 -5.17 11.67
CA ARG A 120 -1.14 -4.73 11.23
C ARG A 120 -1.07 -3.82 10.02
N ILE A 121 -2.14 -3.83 9.23
CA ILE A 121 -2.32 -2.87 8.15
C ILE A 121 -2.74 -1.52 8.73
N GLY A 122 -1.95 -0.50 8.44
CA GLY A 122 -2.18 0.88 8.83
C GLY A 122 -3.12 1.59 7.86
N THR A 123 -4.30 1.95 8.35
CA THR A 123 -5.29 2.78 7.66
C THR A 123 -5.28 4.21 8.19
N SER A 124 -5.70 5.16 7.36
CA SER A 124 -5.83 6.54 7.82
C SER A 124 -7.03 6.66 8.78
N ARG A 125 -6.89 7.43 9.86
CA ARG A 125 -7.91 7.61 10.91
C ARG A 125 -8.21 9.09 11.12
N ASN A 126 -9.33 9.39 11.78
CA ASN A 126 -9.75 10.76 12.12
C ASN A 126 -9.99 11.66 10.89
N VAL A 127 -10.56 11.09 9.83
CA VAL A 127 -11.04 11.84 8.66
C VAL A 127 -12.56 11.80 8.64
N THR A 128 -13.19 12.96 8.49
CA THR A 128 -14.65 13.10 8.34
C THR A 128 -15.00 13.42 6.88
N GLY A 129 -16.14 12.97 6.38
CA GLY A 129 -16.59 13.22 5.00
C GLY A 129 -16.54 11.97 4.13
N LEU A 130 -15.72 11.95 3.08
CA LEU A 130 -15.57 10.79 2.17
C LEU A 130 -14.71 9.68 2.80
N VAL A 131 -15.15 9.19 3.97
CA VAL A 131 -14.38 8.31 4.87
C VAL A 131 -13.98 7.00 4.19
N ASP A 132 -14.85 6.41 3.38
CA ASP A 132 -14.61 5.07 2.79
C ASP A 132 -13.49 5.06 1.75
N ALA A 133 -13.30 6.17 1.02
CA ALA A 133 -12.22 6.26 0.05
C ALA A 133 -10.88 6.54 0.75
N VAL A 134 -10.86 7.51 1.67
CA VAL A 134 -9.61 8.04 2.24
C VAL A 134 -9.01 7.21 3.37
N THR A 135 -9.76 6.25 3.92
CA THR A 135 -9.28 5.35 4.98
C THR A 135 -8.36 4.24 4.47
N GLN A 136 -8.27 4.04 3.15
CA GLN A 136 -7.41 3.00 2.59
C GLN A 136 -5.91 3.28 2.83
N PRO A 137 -5.08 2.23 3.04
CA PRO A 137 -3.65 2.38 3.31
C PRO A 137 -2.90 3.19 2.24
N ILE A 138 -3.35 3.13 0.99
CA ILE A 138 -2.76 3.90 -0.13
C ILE A 138 -2.79 5.42 0.09
N TYR A 139 -3.73 5.94 0.89
CA TYR A 139 -3.87 7.37 1.17
C TYR A 139 -3.22 7.82 2.49
N ALA A 140 -2.60 6.89 3.23
CA ALA A 140 -2.05 7.19 4.56
C ALA A 140 -1.05 8.35 4.56
N THR A 141 -0.16 8.42 3.57
CA THR A 141 0.81 9.52 3.43
C THR A 141 0.12 10.86 3.19
N GLY A 142 -0.82 10.92 2.24
CA GLY A 142 -1.53 12.16 1.90
C GLY A 142 -2.34 12.68 3.08
N VAL A 143 -3.10 11.81 3.75
CA VAL A 143 -3.87 12.17 4.95
C VAL A 143 -2.95 12.59 6.08
N GLY A 144 -1.85 11.86 6.31
CA GLY A 144 -0.87 12.17 7.35
C GLY A 144 -0.23 13.55 7.17
N LEU A 145 0.10 13.93 5.93
CA LEU A 145 0.64 15.26 5.63
C LEU A 145 -0.37 16.39 5.91
N VAL A 146 -1.64 16.18 5.55
CA VAL A 146 -2.70 17.17 5.83
C VAL A 146 -2.91 17.33 7.34
N GLN A 147 -3.00 16.22 8.08
CA GLN A 147 -3.13 16.24 9.54
C GLN A 147 -1.91 16.88 10.21
N PHE A 148 -0.71 16.60 9.72
CA PHE A 148 0.51 17.23 10.19
C PHE A 148 0.45 18.75 10.04
N GLY A 149 0.02 19.26 8.88
CA GLY A 149 -0.15 20.69 8.63
C GLY A 149 -1.17 21.36 9.54
N LEU A 150 -2.34 20.73 9.75
CA LEU A 150 -3.38 21.23 10.66
C LEU A 150 -2.87 21.34 12.11
N ASN A 151 -2.17 20.31 12.57
CA ASN A 151 -1.66 20.26 13.95
C ASN A 151 -0.50 21.25 14.19
N HIS A 152 0.30 21.56 13.16
CA HIS A 152 1.38 22.54 13.27
C HIS A 152 0.86 23.98 13.27
N GLN A 153 -0.18 24.30 12.49
CA GLN A 153 -0.80 25.63 12.55
C GLN A 153 -1.49 25.91 13.89
N ASN A 154 -2.10 24.89 14.52
CA ASN A 154 -2.69 25.04 15.84
C ASN A 154 -1.65 25.28 16.95
N ARG A 155 -0.40 24.86 16.76
CA ARG A 155 0.68 25.05 17.74
C ARG A 155 1.37 26.42 17.68
N GLU A 156 1.35 27.09 16.53
CA GLU A 156 1.94 28.43 16.37
C GLU A 156 0.98 29.59 16.69
N GLY A 157 -0.23 29.27 17.18
CA GLY A 157 -1.10 30.22 17.87
C GLY A 157 -1.88 31.13 16.94
N HIS A 158 -3.07 30.69 16.53
CA HIS A 158 -4.21 31.57 16.29
C HIS A 158 -5.47 30.87 16.82
N LEU A 159 -6.05 31.43 17.89
CA LEU A 159 -7.40 31.12 18.35
C LEU A 159 -8.39 31.55 17.27
N VAL A 160 -8.84 30.64 16.40
CA VAL A 160 -10.01 30.92 15.55
C VAL A 160 -11.01 29.79 15.68
N ASN A 161 -12.04 30.09 16.46
CA ASN A 161 -13.27 29.34 16.60
C ASN A 161 -14.06 29.45 15.29
N GLY A 162 -14.25 28.37 14.54
CA GLY A 162 -15.13 28.37 13.36
C GLY A 162 -14.78 27.35 12.28
N ASN A 163 -15.37 26.16 12.35
CA ASN A 163 -15.21 25.08 11.37
C ASN A 163 -15.56 25.45 9.91
N GLY A 164 -16.28 26.55 9.66
CA GLY A 164 -16.72 26.98 8.32
C GLY A 164 -15.74 27.88 7.56
N GLU A 165 -14.92 28.68 8.25
CA GLU A 165 -13.99 29.61 7.58
C GLU A 165 -12.66 28.94 7.19
N MET A 166 -12.31 27.86 7.90
CA MET A 166 -11.09 27.07 7.67
C MET A 166 -11.08 26.37 6.30
N PHE A 167 -12.20 25.76 5.88
CA PHE A 167 -12.32 25.10 4.58
C PHE A 167 -12.21 26.10 3.41
N ASN A 168 -12.77 27.30 3.56
CA ASN A 168 -12.71 28.36 2.55
C ASN A 168 -11.29 28.95 2.41
N SER A 169 -10.54 29.06 3.51
CA SER A 169 -9.15 29.52 3.47
C SER A 169 -8.23 28.49 2.79
N ILE A 170 -8.44 27.19 3.06
CA ILE A 170 -7.69 26.10 2.42
C ILE A 170 -8.04 26.02 0.91
N LEU A 171 -9.32 26.09 0.55
CA LEU A 171 -9.78 26.14 -0.85
C LEU A 171 -9.25 27.37 -1.60
N GLY A 172 -9.17 28.53 -0.94
CA GLY A 172 -8.60 29.75 -1.50
C GLY A 172 -7.11 29.62 -1.85
N ARG A 173 -6.33 29.00 -0.97
CA ARG A 173 -4.89 28.74 -1.19
C ARG A 173 -4.65 27.70 -2.27
N MET A 174 -5.45 26.62 -2.30
CA MET A 174 -5.39 25.62 -3.38
C MET A 174 -5.74 26.23 -4.75
N LYS A 175 -6.72 27.13 -4.80
CA LYS A 175 -7.10 27.83 -6.04
C LYS A 175 -6.02 28.78 -6.55
N GLY A 176 -5.24 29.40 -5.65
CA GLY A 176 -4.05 30.16 -6.03
C GLY A 176 -2.98 29.28 -6.66
N TRP A 177 -2.68 28.15 -6.00
CA TRP A 177 -1.66 27.22 -6.46
C TRP A 177 -1.98 26.60 -7.84
N VAL A 178 -3.24 26.26 -8.11
CA VAL A 178 -3.67 25.75 -9.43
C VAL A 178 -3.59 26.81 -10.53
N LYS A 179 -3.82 28.09 -10.19
CA LYS A 179 -3.66 29.23 -11.13
C LYS A 179 -2.21 29.55 -11.45
N ASP A 180 -1.28 29.18 -10.58
CA ASP A 180 0.15 29.42 -10.79
C ASP A 180 0.81 28.28 -11.59
N PHE A 181 0.15 27.12 -11.68
CA PHE A 181 0.65 25.93 -12.39
C PHE A 181 0.01 25.68 -13.76
N PHE A 182 -1.09 26.35 -14.11
CA PHE A 182 -1.77 26.29 -15.41
C PHE A 182 -2.05 27.69 -15.95
#